data_AF-A0A497FE34-F1
#
_entry.id   AF-A0A497FE34-F1
#
_cell.length_a   1.000
_cell.length_b   1.000
_cell.length_c   1.000
_cell.angle_alpha   90.00
_cell.angle_beta   90.00
_cell.angle_gamma   90.00
#
_symmetry.space_group_name_H-M   'P 1'
#
loop_
_entity.id
_entity.type
_entity.pdbx_description
1 polymer ?
#
loop_
_entity_poly.entity_id
_entity_poly.type
_entity_poly.pdbx_seq_one_letter_code
_entity_poly.pdbx_strand_id
1 'polypeptide(L)'
;MIQGKYLDLILSGKKVTTIRYGIVRPKFQEVIIHSAGKVIGKAIIKRVTYKKVKDLTDEDAQKDGFSNKQELIRELKKTYPDLKYGDYVTIIEFELVQRFDNVSDYDVYCGLNPLDIARIALRYDIELTDEEKSLLRELLAKKSIRKLAIEKFGSLNRRWIIRKVLRKALRLLIEKGILSTSMKTGT
;
A
#
# COMPACT_ATOMS: atom_id res chain seq x y z
N MET A 1 1.40 -8.72 0.45
CA MET A 1 1.80 -8.22 -0.89
C MET A 1 0.81 -8.72 -1.92
N ILE A 2 0.64 -8.01 -3.02
CA ILE A 2 -0.07 -8.51 -4.21
C ILE A 2 0.98 -9.09 -5.16
N GLN A 3 0.63 -10.15 -5.90
CA GLN A 3 1.53 -10.74 -6.88
C GLN A 3 1.67 -9.81 -8.10
N GLY A 4 2.88 -9.77 -8.68
CA GLY A 4 3.22 -8.89 -9.82
C GLY A 4 2.27 -9.01 -11.01
N LYS A 5 1.81 -10.24 -11.31
CA LYS A 5 0.89 -10.53 -12.43
C LYS A 5 -0.46 -9.81 -12.38
N TYR A 6 -0.85 -9.27 -11.22
CA TYR A 6 -2.10 -8.53 -11.05
C TYR A 6 -1.93 -7.00 -11.15
N LEU A 7 -0.71 -6.52 -11.40
CA LEU A 7 -0.39 -5.10 -11.42
C LEU A 7 -1.26 -4.33 -12.42
N ASP A 8 -1.27 -4.77 -13.67
CA ASP A 8 -1.99 -4.09 -14.76
C ASP A 8 -3.50 -4.10 -14.55
N LEU A 9 -4.04 -5.17 -13.94
CA LEU A 9 -5.46 -5.26 -13.61
C LEU A 9 -5.87 -4.25 -12.53
N ILE A 10 -5.01 -3.99 -11.56
CA ILE A 10 -5.26 -2.97 -10.52
C ILE A 10 -5.15 -1.58 -11.11
N LEU A 11 -4.08 -1.32 -11.88
CA LEU A 11 -3.82 -0.02 -12.48
C LEU A 11 -4.88 0.37 -13.53
N SER A 12 -5.44 -0.60 -14.25
CA SER A 12 -6.57 -0.40 -15.18
C SER A 12 -7.94 -0.31 -14.50
N GLY A 13 -8.02 -0.52 -13.18
CA GLY A 13 -9.29 -0.54 -12.45
C GLY A 13 -10.16 -1.76 -12.71
N LYS A 14 -9.66 -2.78 -13.43
CA LYS A 14 -10.38 -4.05 -13.64
C LYS A 14 -10.48 -4.87 -12.37
N LYS A 15 -9.40 -4.89 -11.58
CA LYS A 15 -9.32 -5.58 -10.29
C LYS A 15 -9.63 -4.59 -9.17
N VAL A 16 -10.80 -4.72 -8.56
CA VAL A 16 -11.33 -3.84 -7.51
C VAL A 16 -11.53 -4.55 -6.18
N THR A 17 -11.31 -5.87 -6.12
CA THR A 17 -11.32 -6.64 -4.88
C THR A 17 -10.01 -7.42 -4.68
N THR A 18 -9.78 -7.83 -3.42
CA THR A 18 -8.81 -8.86 -3.05
C THR A 18 -9.47 -9.88 -2.12
N ILE A 19 -9.31 -11.16 -2.42
CA ILE A 19 -9.83 -12.24 -1.57
C ILE A 19 -8.70 -12.81 -0.70
N ARG A 20 -8.97 -12.94 0.61
CA ARG A 20 -8.02 -13.44 1.62
C ARG A 20 -8.63 -14.62 2.38
N TYR A 21 -7.80 -15.61 2.70
CA TYR A 21 -8.22 -16.73 3.53
C TYR A 21 -8.52 -16.27 4.97
N GLY A 22 -9.58 -16.82 5.56
CA GLY A 22 -10.04 -16.50 6.91
C GLY A 22 -10.77 -15.16 7.02
N ILE A 23 -10.95 -14.72 8.27
CA ILE A 23 -11.58 -13.44 8.63
C ILE A 23 -10.49 -12.38 8.82
N VAL A 24 -10.42 -11.43 7.91
CA VAL A 24 -9.47 -10.31 7.94
C VAL A 24 -10.22 -9.03 8.25
N ARG A 25 -9.78 -8.31 9.28
CA ARG A 25 -10.32 -7.01 9.67
C ARG A 25 -9.28 -5.91 9.43
N PRO A 26 -9.36 -5.18 8.31
CA PRO A 26 -8.46 -4.06 8.06
C PRO A 26 -8.52 -3.04 9.20
N LYS A 27 -7.37 -2.70 9.77
CA LYS A 27 -7.28 -1.70 10.86
C LYS A 27 -7.49 -0.27 10.38
N PHE A 28 -7.26 -0.03 9.09
CA PHE A 28 -7.32 1.27 8.46
C PHE A 28 -8.13 1.17 7.18
N GLN A 29 -8.94 2.20 6.93
CA GLN A 29 -9.67 2.33 5.67
C GLN A 29 -8.72 2.62 4.50
N GLU A 30 -7.68 3.42 4.75
CA GLU A 30 -6.68 3.78 3.78
C GLU A 30 -5.51 2.81 3.82
N VAL A 31 -5.13 2.27 2.66
CA VAL A 31 -4.08 1.27 2.51
C VAL A 31 -3.13 1.59 1.36
N ILE A 32 -1.87 1.21 1.53
CA ILE A 32 -0.86 1.27 0.49
C ILE A 32 -0.80 -0.09 -0.22
N ILE A 33 -0.89 -0.07 -1.55
CA ILE A 33 -0.81 -1.26 -2.39
C ILE A 33 0.66 -1.52 -2.74
N HIS A 34 1.10 -2.75 -2.45
CA HIS A 34 2.45 -3.21 -2.75
C HIS A 34 2.39 -4.43 -3.69
N SER A 35 3.16 -4.40 -4.77
CA SER A 35 3.27 -5.50 -5.73
C SER A 35 4.72 -5.66 -6.19
N ALA A 36 5.21 -6.90 -6.25
CA ALA A 36 6.57 -7.22 -6.70
C ALA A 36 7.68 -6.35 -6.06
N GLY A 37 7.61 -6.13 -4.74
CA GLY A 37 8.59 -5.30 -4.01
C GLY A 37 8.40 -3.79 -4.17
N LYS A 38 7.49 -3.34 -5.04
CA LYS A 38 7.24 -1.91 -5.32
C LYS A 38 5.95 -1.43 -4.69
N VAL A 39 5.88 -0.12 -4.45
CA VAL A 39 4.64 0.55 -4.08
C VAL A 39 3.94 1.02 -5.35
N ILE A 40 2.68 0.61 -5.51
CA ILE A 40 1.91 0.83 -6.74
C ILE A 40 0.98 2.04 -6.61
N GLY A 41 0.45 2.25 -5.41
CA GLY A 41 -0.48 3.34 -5.16
C GLY A 41 -1.17 3.23 -3.82
N LYS A 42 -2.14 4.11 -3.64
CA LYS A 42 -2.96 4.27 -2.45
C LYS A 42 -4.40 3.94 -2.76
N ALA A 43 -5.02 3.14 -1.91
CA ALA A 43 -6.40 2.73 -2.07
C ALA A 43 -7.22 2.95 -0.79
N ILE A 44 -8.51 3.18 -0.98
CA ILE A 44 -9.51 3.26 0.09
C ILE A 44 -10.33 1.98 0.07
N ILE A 45 -10.40 1.30 1.21
CA ILE A 45 -11.29 0.17 1.41
C ILE A 45 -12.73 0.68 1.46
N LYS A 46 -13.55 0.21 0.52
CA LYS A 46 -14.95 0.59 0.38
C LYS A 46 -15.87 -0.35 1.16
N ARG A 47 -15.56 -1.64 1.15
CA ARG A 47 -16.37 -2.68 1.78
C ARG A 47 -15.53 -3.89 2.15
N VAL A 48 -15.90 -4.54 3.25
CA VAL A 48 -15.34 -5.84 3.67
C VAL A 48 -16.51 -6.81 3.84
N THR A 49 -16.48 -7.91 3.10
CA THR A 49 -17.52 -8.94 3.13
C THR A 49 -16.89 -10.29 3.45
N TYR A 50 -17.59 -11.11 4.24
CA TYR A 50 -17.15 -12.48 4.54
C TYR A 50 -18.06 -13.46 3.82
N LYS A 51 -17.47 -14.43 3.11
CA LYS A 51 -18.19 -15.52 2.45
C LYS A 51 -17.53 -16.85 2.80
N LYS A 52 -18.26 -17.96 2.67
CA LYS A 52 -17.59 -19.26 2.58
C LYS A 52 -17.03 -19.44 1.17
N VAL A 53 -15.97 -20.22 1.02
CA VAL A 53 -15.37 -20.54 -0.29
C VAL A 53 -16.42 -21.08 -1.27
N LYS A 54 -17.32 -21.94 -0.81
CA LYS A 54 -18.42 -22.47 -1.63
C LYS A 54 -19.37 -21.40 -2.16
N ASP A 55 -19.52 -20.28 -1.46
CA ASP A 55 -20.46 -19.19 -1.77
C ASP A 55 -19.83 -18.10 -2.67
N LEU A 56 -18.56 -18.26 -3.06
CA LEU A 56 -17.93 -17.39 -4.07
C LEU A 56 -18.64 -17.54 -5.42
N THR A 57 -18.78 -16.45 -6.16
CA THR A 57 -19.43 -16.39 -7.48
C THR A 57 -18.42 -16.06 -8.59
N ASP A 58 -18.85 -16.20 -9.85
CA ASP A 58 -18.05 -15.72 -10.99
C ASP A 58 -17.89 -14.20 -10.94
N GLU A 59 -18.87 -13.46 -10.43
CA GLU A 59 -18.78 -12.02 -10.21
C GLU A 59 -17.68 -11.67 -9.18
N ASP A 60 -17.59 -12.42 -8.08
CA ASP A 60 -16.51 -12.23 -7.09
C ASP A 60 -15.13 -12.45 -7.75
N ALA A 61 -15.03 -13.48 -8.60
CA ALA A 61 -13.82 -13.82 -9.33
C ALA A 61 -13.42 -12.72 -10.33
N GLN A 62 -14.37 -12.22 -11.11
CA GLN A 62 -14.16 -11.14 -12.08
C GLN A 62 -13.67 -9.86 -11.41
N LYS A 63 -14.31 -9.46 -10.29
CA LYS A 63 -13.87 -8.31 -9.49
C LYS A 63 -12.47 -8.49 -8.89
N ASP A 64 -12.10 -9.74 -8.59
CA ASP A 64 -10.78 -10.11 -8.08
C ASP A 64 -9.75 -10.32 -9.22
N GLY A 65 -10.14 -10.08 -10.49
CA GLY A 65 -9.26 -10.14 -11.65
C GLY A 65 -9.08 -11.53 -12.27
N PHE A 66 -10.00 -12.46 -12.01
CA PHE A 66 -10.03 -13.80 -12.59
C PHE A 66 -11.18 -13.95 -13.58
N SER A 67 -11.05 -14.89 -14.52
CA SER A 67 -12.07 -15.11 -15.55
C SER A 67 -13.35 -15.74 -14.98
N ASN A 68 -13.22 -16.61 -13.98
CA ASN A 68 -14.33 -17.32 -13.33
C ASN A 68 -13.96 -17.87 -11.94
N LYS A 69 -14.97 -18.38 -11.21
CA LYS A 69 -14.85 -18.98 -9.87
C LYS A 69 -13.86 -20.15 -9.84
N GLN A 70 -13.83 -20.99 -10.87
CA GLN A 70 -12.94 -22.15 -10.90
C GLN A 70 -11.47 -21.73 -10.97
N GLU A 71 -11.16 -20.68 -11.74
CA GLU A 71 -9.83 -20.08 -11.81
C GLU A 71 -9.44 -19.47 -10.47
N LEU A 72 -10.33 -18.65 -9.87
CA LEU A 72 -10.13 -18.06 -8.55
C LEU A 72 -9.81 -19.13 -7.48
N ILE A 73 -10.61 -20.20 -7.40
CA ILE A 73 -10.42 -21.26 -6.41
C ILE A 73 -9.08 -21.98 -6.65
N ARG A 74 -8.71 -22.25 -7.91
CA ARG A 74 -7.39 -22.84 -8.23
C ARG A 74 -6.25 -21.97 -7.72
N GLU A 75 -6.32 -20.66 -7.95
CA GLU A 75 -5.28 -19.70 -7.54
C GLU A 75 -5.23 -19.52 -6.02
N LEU A 76 -6.38 -19.51 -5.35
CA LEU A 76 -6.44 -19.52 -3.88
C LEU A 76 -5.78 -20.79 -3.32
N LYS A 77 -6.03 -21.97 -3.91
CA LYS A 77 -5.41 -23.24 -3.47
C LYS A 77 -3.90 -23.30 -3.69
N LYS A 78 -3.35 -22.60 -4.69
CA LYS A 78 -1.90 -22.47 -4.84
C LYS A 78 -1.26 -21.75 -3.65
N THR A 79 -1.98 -20.80 -3.06
CA THR A 79 -1.49 -20.01 -1.91
C THR A 79 -1.86 -20.66 -0.58
N TYR A 80 -3.02 -21.33 -0.52
CA TYR A 80 -3.58 -21.99 0.66
C TYR A 80 -3.97 -23.44 0.29
N PRO A 81 -3.02 -24.40 0.28
CA PRO A 81 -3.28 -25.76 -0.18
C PRO A 81 -4.42 -26.47 0.54
N ASP A 82 -4.58 -26.20 1.83
CA ASP A 82 -5.60 -26.84 2.68
C ASP A 82 -6.98 -26.15 2.64
N LEU A 83 -7.20 -25.19 1.74
CA LEU A 83 -8.44 -24.42 1.65
C LEU A 83 -9.65 -25.33 1.37
N LYS A 84 -10.63 -25.32 2.28
CA LYS A 84 -11.86 -26.11 2.18
C LYS A 84 -13.04 -25.26 1.74
N TYR A 85 -14.03 -25.90 1.10
CA TYR A 85 -15.26 -25.25 0.66
C TYR A 85 -16.08 -24.59 1.79
N GLY A 86 -15.99 -25.15 3.01
CA GLY A 86 -16.69 -24.62 4.18
C GLY A 86 -15.99 -23.44 4.85
N ASP A 87 -14.73 -23.17 4.50
CA ASP A 87 -13.93 -22.16 5.18
C ASP A 87 -14.36 -20.75 4.78
N TYR A 88 -14.13 -19.80 5.69
CA TYR A 88 -14.35 -18.40 5.41
C TYR A 88 -13.21 -17.79 4.59
N VAL A 89 -13.60 -16.86 3.71
CA VAL A 89 -12.73 -15.91 3.04
C VAL A 89 -13.26 -14.50 3.26
N THR A 90 -12.34 -13.55 3.26
CA THR A 90 -12.64 -12.12 3.31
C THR A 90 -12.44 -11.52 1.93
N ILE A 91 -13.49 -10.88 1.42
CA ILE A 91 -13.45 -10.06 0.20
C ILE A 91 -13.29 -8.61 0.66
N ILE A 92 -12.17 -8.00 0.26
CA ILE A 92 -11.89 -6.58 0.52
C ILE A 92 -12.05 -5.83 -0.79
N GLU A 93 -13.06 -4.99 -0.86
CA GLU A 93 -13.28 -4.07 -1.98
C GLU A 93 -12.54 -2.77 -1.74
N PHE A 94 -11.82 -2.32 -2.76
CA PHE A 94 -11.00 -1.12 -2.67
C PHE A 94 -11.11 -0.28 -3.93
N GLU A 95 -10.90 1.01 -3.76
CA GLU A 95 -10.83 2.00 -4.82
C GLU A 95 -9.42 2.59 -4.85
N LEU A 96 -8.75 2.54 -6.00
CA LEU A 96 -7.44 3.16 -6.17
C LEU A 96 -7.61 4.68 -6.30
N VAL A 97 -7.18 5.42 -5.28
CA VAL A 97 -7.35 6.88 -5.20
C VAL A 97 -6.10 7.65 -5.60
N GLN A 98 -4.95 6.98 -5.61
CA GLN A 98 -3.70 7.58 -6.08
C GLN A 98 -2.78 6.50 -6.66
N ARG A 99 -2.19 6.77 -7.82
CA ARG A 99 -1.15 5.93 -8.42
C ARG A 99 0.22 6.53 -8.15
N PHE A 100 1.21 5.69 -7.86
CA PHE A 100 2.59 6.13 -7.63
C PHE A 100 3.55 5.79 -8.79
N ASP A 101 3.01 5.27 -9.89
CA ASP A 101 3.75 5.06 -11.14
C ASP A 101 3.89 6.35 -11.97
N ASN A 102 3.15 7.41 -11.63
CA ASN A 102 3.15 8.72 -12.29
C ASN A 102 3.28 9.82 -11.23
N VAL A 103 4.47 9.88 -10.65
CA VAL A 103 4.78 10.74 -9.52
C VAL A 103 5.36 12.05 -10.07
N SER A 104 4.68 13.18 -9.82
CA SER A 104 5.07 14.50 -10.32
C SER A 104 6.40 14.97 -9.74
N ASP A 105 7.32 15.42 -10.60
CA ASP A 105 8.64 15.92 -10.21
C ASP A 105 8.61 17.32 -9.55
N TYR A 106 7.48 18.03 -9.64
CA TYR A 106 7.34 19.41 -9.12
C TYR A 106 6.93 19.48 -7.64
N ASP A 107 6.52 18.36 -7.04
CA ASP A 107 6.19 18.28 -5.61
C ASP A 107 7.41 17.82 -4.80
N VAL A 108 7.69 18.47 -3.67
CA VAL A 108 8.77 18.15 -2.72
C VAL A 108 8.73 16.69 -2.26
N TYR A 109 7.55 16.07 -2.29
CA TYR A 109 7.35 14.66 -1.94
C TYR A 109 6.88 13.81 -3.12
N CYS A 110 7.04 14.33 -4.32
CA CYS A 110 6.73 13.61 -5.54
C CYS A 110 5.25 13.13 -5.53
N GLY A 111 4.34 14.03 -5.14
CA GLY A 111 2.91 13.75 -4.99
C GLY A 111 2.51 12.97 -3.74
N LEU A 112 3.45 12.47 -2.93
CA LEU A 112 3.15 11.71 -1.72
C LEU A 112 2.87 12.62 -0.53
N ASN A 113 1.94 12.21 0.33
CA ASN A 113 1.83 12.81 1.65
C ASN A 113 3.03 12.36 2.53
N PRO A 114 3.61 13.25 3.36
CA PRO A 114 4.55 12.88 4.42
C PRO A 114 4.26 11.60 5.20
N LEU A 115 2.98 11.34 5.53
CA LEU A 115 2.59 10.15 6.26
C LEU A 115 2.72 8.88 5.41
N ASP A 116 2.49 8.98 4.11
CA ASP A 116 2.65 7.85 3.18
C ASP A 116 4.13 7.50 3.05
N ILE A 117 5.01 8.50 2.90
CA ILE A 117 6.46 8.30 2.90
C ILE A 117 6.90 7.59 4.20
N ALA A 118 6.46 8.08 5.35
CA ALA A 118 6.80 7.48 6.64
C ALA A 118 6.31 6.03 6.77
N ARG A 119 5.08 5.73 6.33
CA ARG A 119 4.53 4.37 6.31
C ARG A 119 5.34 3.43 5.43
N ILE A 120 5.69 3.87 4.22
CA ILE A 120 6.45 3.07 3.26
C ILE A 120 7.87 2.86 3.80
N ALA A 121 8.54 3.93 4.24
CA ALA A 121 9.90 3.90 4.77
C ALA A 121 10.06 2.92 5.94
N LEU A 122 9.07 2.85 6.85
CA LEU A 122 9.10 1.94 7.99
C LEU A 122 8.75 0.48 7.63
N ARG A 123 8.21 0.23 6.43
CA ARG A 123 7.84 -1.11 5.96
C ARG A 123 8.98 -1.81 5.25
N TYR A 124 9.81 -1.05 4.54
CA TYR A 124 10.91 -1.59 3.73
C TYR A 124 12.25 -1.43 4.43
N ASP A 125 13.18 -2.31 4.08
CA ASP A 125 14.54 -2.24 4.59
C ASP A 125 15.35 -1.18 3.84
N ILE A 126 15.40 0.01 4.45
CA ILE A 126 16.14 1.18 3.96
C ILE A 126 17.06 1.71 5.05
N GLU A 127 18.15 2.37 4.64
CA GLU A 127 19.24 2.84 5.50
C GLU A 127 18.86 4.10 6.29
N LEU A 128 17.93 3.94 7.24
CA LEU A 128 17.56 4.92 8.25
C LEU A 128 18.11 4.52 9.62
N THR A 129 18.58 5.50 10.39
CA THR A 129 19.00 5.28 11.79
C THR A 129 17.78 4.98 12.68
N ASP A 130 18.03 4.45 13.88
CA ASP A 130 16.94 4.16 14.82
C ASP A 130 16.22 5.42 15.30
N GLU A 131 16.93 6.55 15.43
CA GLU A 131 16.33 7.86 15.74
C GLU A 131 15.44 8.34 14.59
N GLU A 132 15.89 8.17 13.33
CA GLU A 132 15.10 8.52 12.15
C GLU A 132 13.82 7.66 12.08
N LYS A 133 13.94 6.34 12.29
CA LYS A 133 12.79 5.43 12.37
C LYS A 133 11.85 5.81 13.51
N SER A 134 12.38 6.16 14.69
CA SER A 134 11.56 6.64 15.83
C SER A 134 10.79 7.91 15.46
N LEU A 135 11.46 8.88 14.85
CA LEU A 135 10.83 10.14 14.41
C LEU A 135 9.69 9.90 13.42
N LEU A 136 9.86 8.96 12.48
CA LEU A 136 8.80 8.57 11.55
C LEU A 136 7.62 7.89 12.26
N ARG A 137 7.86 7.02 13.25
CA ARG A 137 6.80 6.39 14.05
C ARG A 137 6.00 7.44 14.83
N GLU A 138 6.68 8.40 15.46
CA GLU A 138 6.04 9.52 16.15
C GLU A 138 5.22 10.38 15.19
N LEU A 139 5.73 10.63 13.97
CA LEU A 139 4.99 11.34 12.93
C LEU A 139 3.69 10.62 12.56
N LEU A 140 3.71 9.29 12.42
CA LEU A 140 2.52 8.50 12.14
C LEU A 140 1.49 8.55 13.28
N ALA A 141 1.95 8.54 14.53
CA ALA A 141 1.08 8.66 15.70
C ALA A 141 0.42 10.05 15.78
N LYS A 142 1.19 11.11 15.55
CA LYS A 142 0.72 12.50 15.68
C LYS A 142 -0.03 13.00 14.45
N LYS A 143 0.18 12.37 13.28
CA LYS A 143 -0.39 12.73 11.98
C LYS A 143 -0.15 14.20 11.57
N SER A 144 0.85 14.86 12.17
CA SER A 144 1.12 16.28 11.95
C SER A 144 2.58 16.62 12.22
N ILE A 145 3.27 17.10 11.17
CA ILE A 145 4.65 17.62 11.26
C ILE A 145 4.71 18.82 12.22
N ARG A 146 3.69 19.68 12.18
CA ARG A 146 3.59 20.86 13.03
C ARG A 146 3.56 20.47 14.51
N LYS A 147 2.65 19.55 14.87
CA LYS A 147 2.47 19.08 16.24
C LYS A 147 3.71 18.35 16.75
N LEU A 148 4.26 17.45 15.93
CA LEU A 148 5.50 16.74 16.27
C LEU A 148 6.67 17.69 16.52
N ALA A 149 6.81 18.75 15.71
CA ALA A 149 7.90 19.71 15.89
C ALA A 149 7.81 20.47 17.22
N ILE A 150 6.60 20.87 17.63
CA ILE A 150 6.37 21.53 18.93
C ILE A 150 6.66 20.55 20.07
N GLU A 151 6.09 19.35 20.04
CA GLU A 151 6.19 18.42 21.16
C GLU A 151 7.61 17.86 21.34
N LYS A 152 8.32 17.56 20.24
CA LYS A 152 9.65 16.95 20.31
C LYS A 152 10.79 17.97 20.45
N PHE A 153 10.64 19.15 19.85
CA PHE A 153 11.74 20.14 19.77
C PHE A 153 11.39 21.50 20.36
N GLY A 154 10.21 21.64 20.97
CA GLY A 154 9.74 22.90 21.59
C GLY A 154 9.47 24.03 20.59
N SER A 155 9.56 23.79 19.28
CA SER A 155 9.48 24.88 18.30
C SER A 155 8.97 24.44 16.93
N LEU A 156 8.06 25.27 16.39
CA LEU A 156 7.58 25.18 15.01
C LEU A 156 8.66 25.37 13.96
N ASN A 157 9.76 26.05 14.29
CA ASN A 157 10.85 26.30 13.35
C ASN A 157 11.67 25.03 13.10
N ARG A 158 11.54 24.00 13.95
CA ARG A 158 12.26 22.72 13.83
C ARG A 158 11.61 21.73 12.87
N ARG A 159 10.50 22.11 12.20
CA ARG A 159 9.85 21.29 11.16
C ARG A 159 10.82 20.83 10.06
N TRP A 160 11.85 21.60 9.76
CA TRP A 160 12.85 21.24 8.75
C TRP A 160 13.59 19.94 9.09
N ILE A 161 13.75 19.59 10.37
CA ILE A 161 14.38 18.34 10.81
C ILE A 161 13.54 17.15 10.36
N ILE A 162 12.24 17.18 10.63
CA ILE A 162 11.29 16.14 10.21
C ILE A 162 11.26 16.03 8.67
N ARG A 163 11.20 17.18 7.98
CA ARG A 163 11.23 17.20 6.50
C ARG A 163 12.55 16.70 5.92
N LYS A 164 13.68 16.85 6.62
CA LYS A 164 14.98 16.33 6.20
C LYS A 164 14.96 14.80 6.22
N VAL A 165 14.44 14.20 7.30
CA VAL A 165 14.29 12.74 7.42
C VAL A 165 13.32 12.19 6.36
N LEU A 166 12.18 12.85 6.14
CA LEU A 166 11.24 12.45 5.08
C LEU A 166 11.86 12.48 3.69
N ARG A 167 12.60 13.54 3.35
CA ARG A 167 13.31 13.64 2.07
C ARG A 167 14.39 12.57 1.91
N LYS A 168 15.16 12.28 2.98
CA LYS A 168 16.13 11.18 2.99
C LYS A 168 15.43 9.84 2.73
N ALA A 169 14.33 9.57 3.44
CA ALA A 169 13.57 8.33 3.27
C ALA A 169 13.02 8.18 1.85
N LEU A 170 12.43 9.25 1.29
CA LEU A 170 11.93 9.25 -0.09
C LEU A 170 13.03 8.93 -1.09
N ARG A 171 14.20 9.59 -0.97
CA ARG A 171 15.36 9.33 -1.83
C ARG A 171 15.80 7.88 -1.77
N LEU A 172 15.95 7.30 -0.57
CA LEU A 172 16.35 5.89 -0.39
C LEU A 172 15.33 4.91 -0.99
N LEU A 173 14.03 5.22 -0.89
CA LEU A 173 12.98 4.41 -1.49
C LEU A 173 13.04 4.43 -3.03
N ILE A 174 13.38 5.57 -3.62
CA ILE A 174 13.59 5.71 -5.06
C ILE A 174 14.86 4.99 -5.51
N GLU A 175 15.99 5.19 -4.81
CA GLU A 175 17.28 4.56 -5.13
C GLU A 175 17.20 3.02 -5.09
N LYS A 176 16.40 2.46 -4.18
CA LYS A 176 16.14 1.02 -4.09
C LYS A 176 15.06 0.53 -5.07
N GLY A 177 14.48 1.40 -5.89
CA GLY A 177 13.43 1.06 -6.86
C GLY A 177 12.09 0.67 -6.24
N ILE A 178 11.87 0.97 -4.96
CA ILE A 178 10.62 0.69 -4.22
C ILE A 178 9.53 1.67 -4.67
N LEU A 179 9.91 2.92 -4.91
CA LEU A 179 9.08 3.94 -5.55
C LEU A 179 9.65 4.22 -6.95
N SER A 180 8.77 4.29 -7.93
CA SER A 180 9.11 4.73 -9.29
C SER A 180 9.06 6.25 -9.36
N THR A 181 10.09 6.87 -9.95
CA THR A 181 9.98 8.21 -10.51
C THR A 181 9.57 8.05 -11.97
N SER A 182 8.66 8.90 -12.46
CA SER A 182 8.33 8.96 -13.88
C SER A 182 9.45 9.64 -14.67
N MET A 183 10.67 9.11 -14.61
CA MET A 183 11.71 9.42 -15.58
C MET A 183 11.52 8.49 -16.77
N LYS A 184 10.91 8.99 -17.84
CA LYS A 184 11.41 8.61 -19.16
C LYS A 184 12.84 9.14 -19.18
N THR A 185 13.83 8.26 -19.04
CA THR A 185 15.17 8.56 -19.55
C THR A 185 15.00 8.82 -21.03
N GLY A 186 14.92 10.10 -21.40
CA GLY A 186 15.13 10.52 -22.78
C GLY A 186 16.53 10.06 -23.16
N THR A 187 16.55 9.11 -24.09
CA THR A 187 17.70 8.85 -24.98
C THR A 187 18.17 10.12 -25.63
#